data_AF-A0A373HEP1-F1
#
_entry.id   AF-A0A373HEP1-F1
#
_cell.length_a   1.000
_cell.length_b   1.000
_cell.length_c   1.000
_cell.angle_alpha   90.00
_cell.angle_beta   90.00
_cell.angle_gamma   90.00
#
_symmetry.space_group_name_H-M   'P 1'
#
loop_
_entity.id
_entity.type
_entity.pdbx_description
1 polymer ?
#
loop_
_entity_poly.entity_id
_entity_poly.type
_entity_poly.pdbx_seq_one_letter_code
_entity_poly.pdbx_strand_id
1 'polypeptide(L)' 'MKNGSIDTTVKTEDKDSYLYLSVPVDDGWDVLMNNEKAEVKSFGNCLYAIKIHSGTNKITMRYHTNTKNLVLA' A
#
# COMPACT_ATOMS: atom_id res chain seq x y z
N MET A 1 -4.30 12.63 10.81
CA MET A 1 -3.58 12.14 9.62
C MET A 1 -2.09 12.43 9.80
N LYS A 2 -1.22 11.48 9.50
CA LYS A 2 0.25 11.63 9.59
C LYS A 2 0.83 11.49 8.19
N ASN A 3 1.79 12.32 7.82
CA ASN A 3 2.48 12.22 6.54
C ASN A 3 3.13 10.84 6.38
N GLY A 4 3.05 10.28 5.17
CA GLY A 4 3.57 8.94 4.90
C GLY A 4 2.80 7.82 5.61
N SER A 5 1.55 8.04 6.01
CA SER A 5 0.71 7.05 6.69
C SER A 5 -0.65 6.94 6.01
N ILE A 6 -1.00 5.71 5.63
CA ILE A 6 -2.34 5.36 5.14
C ILE A 6 -2.86 4.23 6.01
N ASP A 7 -4.06 4.40 6.55
CA ASP A 7 -4.78 3.38 7.29
C ASP A 7 -6.19 3.34 6.77
N THR A 8 -6.59 2.20 6.21
CA THR A 8 -7.91 2.04 5.64
C THR A 8 -8.47 0.65 5.91
N THR A 9 -9.79 0.58 6.01
CA THR A 9 -10.53 -0.67 6.17
C THR A 9 -11.49 -0.78 5.00
N VAL A 10 -11.40 -1.87 4.26
CA VAL A 10 -12.28 -2.17 3.11
C VAL A 10 -13.07 -3.43 3.43
N LYS A 11 -14.38 -3.38 3.20
CA LYS A 11 -15.26 -4.54 3.29
C LYS A 11 -15.64 -4.99 1.89
N THR A 12 -15.52 -6.29 1.63
CA THR A 12 -15.85 -6.93 0.37
C THR A 12 -16.81 -8.08 0.65
N GLU A 13 -17.92 -8.12 -0.09
CA GLU A 13 -18.93 -9.19 0.11
C GLU A 13 -18.59 -10.46 -0.69
N ASP A 14 -17.90 -10.36 -1.83
CA ASP A 14 -17.54 -11.51 -2.68
C ASP A 14 -16.16 -11.38 -3.37
N LYS A 15 -15.50 -12.53 -3.57
CA LYS A 15 -14.24 -12.86 -4.32
C LYS A 15 -12.99 -12.02 -4.01
N ASP A 16 -11.82 -12.62 -4.25
CA ASP A 16 -10.55 -11.88 -4.31
C ASP A 16 -10.65 -10.78 -5.39
N SER A 17 -10.26 -9.55 -5.04
CA SER A 17 -10.27 -8.39 -5.94
C SER A 17 -9.04 -7.50 -5.70
N TYR A 18 -8.93 -6.39 -6.43
CA TYR A 18 -7.81 -5.44 -6.30
C TYR A 18 -8.31 -4.06 -5.90
N LEU A 19 -7.70 -3.49 -4.85
CA LEU A 19 -7.83 -2.09 -4.50
C LEU A 19 -6.77 -1.28 -5.24
N TYR A 20 -7.20 -0.30 -6.03
CA TYR A 20 -6.32 0.64 -6.70
C TYR A 20 -6.14 1.91 -5.87
N LEU A 21 -4.90 2.31 -5.63
CA LEU A 21 -4.57 3.53 -4.90
C LEU A 21 -3.71 4.46 -5.76
N SER A 22 -4.14 5.72 -5.85
CA SER A 22 -3.41 6.80 -6.51
C SER A 22 -2.22 7.30 -5.67
N VAL A 23 -1.39 6.35 -5.20
CA VAL A 23 -0.17 6.58 -4.45
C VAL A 23 1.00 6.18 -5.34
N PRO A 24 2.02 7.04 -5.52
CA PRO A 24 3.19 6.70 -6.31
C PRO A 24 3.86 5.44 -5.79
N VAL A 25 4.12 4.48 -6.68
CA VAL A 25 4.89 3.28 -6.36
C VAL A 25 6.35 3.67 -6.09
N ASP A 26 6.84 3.34 -4.89
CA ASP A 26 8.19 3.66 -4.43
C ASP A 26 8.67 2.59 -3.44
N ASP A 27 9.98 2.35 -3.38
CA ASP A 27 10.61 1.36 -2.48
C ASP A 27 10.51 1.75 -0.99
N GLY A 28 10.18 3.00 -0.68
CA GLY A 28 10.01 3.48 0.69
C GLY A 28 8.69 3.07 1.34
N TRP A 29 7.75 2.45 0.62
CA TRP A 29 6.47 2.03 1.17
C TRP A 29 6.50 0.60 1.71
N ASP A 30 6.26 0.46 3.02
CA ASP A 30 5.80 -0.79 3.61
C ASP A 30 4.28 -0.90 3.45
N VAL A 31 3.81 -1.98 2.83
CA VAL A 31 2.37 -2.25 2.61
C VAL A 31 1.97 -3.53 3.33
N LEU A 32 1.06 -3.40 4.29
CA LEU A 32 0.55 -4.50 5.10
C LEU A 32 -0.93 -4.74 4.85
N MET A 33 -1.30 -6.01 4.67
CA MET A 33 -2.66 -6.54 4.65
C MET A 33 -2.89 -7.34 5.92
N ASN A 34 -3.83 -6.92 6.76
CA ASN A 34 -4.14 -7.61 8.03
C ASN A 34 -2.88 -7.87 8.89
N ASN A 35 -1.98 -6.88 8.95
CA ASN A 35 -0.68 -6.91 9.63
C ASN A 35 0.39 -7.83 9.01
N GLU A 36 0.13 -8.45 7.85
CA GLU A 36 1.10 -9.25 7.09
C GLU A 36 1.53 -8.53 5.81
N LYS A 37 2.65 -8.94 5.21
CA LYS A 37 3.13 -8.33 3.96
C LYS A 37 2.11 -8.52 2.83
N ALA A 38 1.67 -7.42 2.23
CA ALA A 38 0.65 -7.47 1.18
C ALA A 38 1.23 -7.95 -0.17
N GLU A 39 0.39 -8.64 -0.96
CA GLU A 39 0.64 -8.86 -2.39
C GLU A 39 0.26 -7.59 -3.16
N VAL A 40 1.27 -6.92 -3.72
CA VAL A 40 1.11 -5.66 -4.47
C VAL A 40 1.60 -5.81 -5.91
N LYS A 41 0.88 -5.16 -6.82
CA LYS A 41 1.27 -5.01 -8.23
C LYS A 41 1.33 -3.54 -8.58
N SER A 42 2.21 -3.18 -9.51
CA SER A 42 2.19 -1.86 -10.14
C SER A 42 1.16 -1.86 -11.27
N PHE A 43 0.25 -0.89 -11.26
CA PHE A 43 -0.70 -0.65 -12.34
C PHE A 43 -0.29 0.60 -13.12
N GLY A 44 -0.09 0.45 -14.43
CA GLY A 44 0.35 1.55 -15.30
C GLY A 44 1.71 2.16 -14.91
N ASN A 45 2.56 1.39 -14.20
CA ASN A 45 3.85 1.82 -13.65
C ASN A 45 3.79 2.98 -12.63
N CYS A 46 2.60 3.35 -12.14
CA CYS A 46 2.43 4.55 -11.32
C CYS A 46 1.59 4.34 -10.07
N LEU A 47 0.73 3.30 -10.02
CA LEU A 47 -0.25 3.10 -8.96
C LEU A 47 -0.10 1.73 -8.28
N TYR A 48 -0.50 1.65 -7.01
CA TYR A 48 -0.61 0.37 -6.31
C TYR A 48 -1.93 -0.33 -6.65
N ALA A 49 -1.84 -1.60 -7.02
CA ALA A 49 -2.95 -2.55 -7.01
C ALA A 49 -2.69 -3.57 -5.89
N ILE A 50 -3.46 -3.48 -4.80
CA ILE A 50 -3.32 -4.33 -3.63
C ILE A 50 -4.37 -5.43 -3.69
N LYS A 51 -3.95 -6.70 -3.63
CA LYS A 51 -4.91 -7.81 -3.57
C LYS A 51 -5.66 -7.76 -2.24
N ILE A 52 -6.99 -7.80 -2.29
CA ILE A 52 -7.88 -7.84 -1.12
C ILE A 52 -8.70 -9.13 -1.12
N HIS A 53 -8.97 -9.65 0.07
CA HIS A 53 -9.68 -10.90 0.28
C HIS A 53 -11.16 -10.66 0.55
N SER A 54 -11.99 -11.70 0.57
CA SER A 54 -13.36 -11.60 1.06
C SER A 54 -13.40 -11.19 2.54
N GLY A 55 -14.37 -10.36 2.92
CA GLY A 55 -14.57 -9.91 4.29
C GLY A 55 -13.91 -8.57 4.59
N THR A 56 -13.38 -8.41 5.81
CA THR A 56 -12.80 -7.14 6.27
C THR A 56 -11.28 -7.16 6.08
N ASN A 57 -10.79 -6.21 5.29
CA ASN A 57 -9.38 -6.05 4.98
C ASN A 57 -8.87 -4.76 5.61
N LYS A 58 -7.89 -4.87 6.49
CA LYS A 58 -7.19 -3.71 7.04
C LYS A 58 -5.89 -3.51 6.25
N ILE A 59 -5.78 -2.38 5.58
CA ILE A 59 -4.56 -1.98 4.88
C ILE A 59 -3.85 -0.89 5.67
N THR A 60 -2.56 -1.10 5.87
CA THR A 60 -1.67 -0.16 6.54
C THR A 60 -0.49 0.09 5.61
N MET A 61 -0.29 1.34 5.20
CA MET A 61 0.89 1.76 4.44
C MET A 61 1.70 2.76 5.23
N ARG A 62 3.02 2.57 5.27
CA ARG A 62 3.97 3.46 5.94
C ARG A 62 5.11 3.79 5.00
N TYR A 63 5.41 5.08 4.87
CA TYR A 63 6.52 5.56 4.05
C TYR A 63 7.74 5.84 4.91
N HIS A 64 8.89 5.33 4.46
CA HIS A 64 10.16 5.39 5.13
C HIS A 64 11.16 5.94 4.13
N THR A 65 11.86 7.02 4.50
CA THR A 65 12.93 7.55 3.65
C THR A 65 14.15 6.65 3.75
N ASN A 66 14.60 6.13 2.61
CA ASN A 66 15.91 5.47 2.54
C ASN A 66 17.00 6.53 2.70
N THR A 67 17.59 6.61 3.89
CA THR A 67 18.66 7.56 4.25
C THR A 67 19.94 7.43 3.40
N LYS A 68 20.02 6.45 2.49
CA LYS A 68 21.16 6.27 1.59
C LYS A 68 21.25 7.30 0.45
N ASN A 69 20.15 7.98 0.09
CA ASN A 69 20.12 8.88 -1.08
C ASN A 69 19.98 10.37 -0.73
N LEU A 70 20.02 10.75 0.55
CA LEU A 70 20.11 12.15 0.96
C LEU A 70 21.58 12.58 1.03
N VAL A 71 22.27 12.54 -0.10
CA VAL A 71 23.42 13.43 -0.30
C VAL A 71 22.82 14.73 -0.81
N LEU A 72 22.79 15.75 0.05
CA LEU A 72 22.45 17.11 -0.31
C LEU A 72 23.34 17.54 -1.48
N ALA A 73 22.72 17.79 -2.64
CA ALA A 73 23.34 18.53 -3.74
C ALA A 73 23.27 20.03 -3.45
#